data_AF-C4YPC2-F1
#
_entry.id   AF-C4YPC2-F1
#
_cell.length_a   1.000
_cell.length_b   1.000
_cell.length_c   1.000
_cell.angle_alpha   90.00
_cell.angle_beta   90.00
_cell.angle_gamma   90.00
#
_symmetry.space_group_name_H-M   'P 1'
#
loop_
_entity.id
_entity.type
_entity.pdbx_description
1 polymer ?
#
loop_
_entity_poly.entity_id
_entity_poly.type
_entity_poly.pdbx_seq_one_letter_code
_entity_poly.pdbx_strand_id
1 'polypeptide(L)'
;MVTTPQDVGVIMTPTEIAEILRLDKIDYQAYLLALLRLVDTIVEYTTTTVINESVASTGSKSSNYSIAIINSKIVSKLQNGFQLLDLKNDVLRKRYDSLKYNSQRLNKIVYDLSLRNLITTKGEVN
;
A
#
# COMPACT_ATOMS: atom_id res chain seq x y z
N MET A 1 -4.01 18.06 -10.06
CA MET A 1 -4.94 17.13 -9.42
C MET A 1 -5.44 17.77 -8.13
N VAL A 2 -6.72 18.12 -8.07
CA VAL A 2 -7.36 18.55 -6.81
C VAL A 2 -7.59 17.28 -6.01
N THR A 3 -6.77 17.04 -4.99
CA THR A 3 -6.91 15.86 -4.13
C THR A 3 -8.07 16.10 -3.18
N THR A 4 -9.25 15.57 -3.50
CA THR A 4 -10.34 15.48 -2.54
C THR A 4 -10.03 14.34 -1.54
N PRO A 5 -10.58 14.34 -0.32
CA PRO A 5 -10.41 13.23 0.63
C PRO A 5 -10.83 11.86 0.08
N GLN A 6 -11.64 11.84 -0.98
CA GLN A 6 -12.05 10.65 -1.72
C GLN A 6 -10.92 10.01 -2.54
N ASP A 7 -9.87 10.78 -2.88
CA ASP A 7 -8.80 10.36 -3.80
C ASP A 7 -7.62 9.68 -3.09
N VAL A 8 -7.68 9.54 -1.76
CA VAL A 8 -6.60 8.94 -0.98
C VAL A 8 -6.52 7.44 -1.23
N GLY A 9 -5.41 6.99 -1.81
CA GLY A 9 -5.15 5.59 -2.11
C GLY A 9 -5.73 5.10 -3.45
N VAL A 10 -6.04 6.03 -4.37
CA VAL A 10 -6.32 5.71 -5.77
C VAL A 10 -5.02 5.37 -6.49
N ILE A 11 -5.05 4.31 -7.30
CA ILE A 11 -3.93 3.88 -8.12
C ILE A 11 -4.20 4.33 -9.54
N MET A 12 -3.24 5.05 -10.11
CA MET A 12 -3.33 5.57 -11.48
C MET A 12 -3.36 4.42 -12.48
N THR A 13 -4.32 4.47 -13.40
CA THR A 13 -4.49 3.49 -14.49
C THR A 13 -3.41 3.65 -15.56
N PRO A 14 -3.15 2.61 -16.37
CA PRO A 14 -2.23 2.73 -17.50
C PRO A 14 -2.60 3.88 -18.45
N THR A 15 -3.89 4.07 -18.75
CA THR A 15 -4.36 5.16 -19.62
C THR A 15 -4.03 6.54 -19.05
N GLU A 16 -4.27 6.75 -17.76
CA GLU A 16 -3.93 8.02 -17.09
C GLU A 16 -2.41 8.27 -17.07
N ILE A 17 -1.60 7.22 -16.85
CA ILE A 17 -0.14 7.33 -16.91
C ILE A 17 0.30 7.71 -18.33
N ALA A 18 -0.29 7.10 -19.36
CA ALA A 18 0.05 7.36 -20.75
C ALA A 18 -0.23 8.81 -21.12
N GLU A 19 -1.37 9.34 -20.70
CA GLU A 19 -1.76 10.75 -20.92
C GLU A 19 -0.81 11.71 -20.20
N ILE A 20 -0.49 11.46 -18.94
CA ILE A 20 0.38 12.33 -18.13
C ILE A 20 1.81 12.33 -18.66
N LEU A 21 2.34 11.16 -19.02
CA LEU A 21 3.70 11.00 -19.51
C LEU A 21 3.83 11.24 -21.02
N ARG A 22 2.72 11.49 -21.72
CA ARG A 22 2.65 11.66 -23.18
C ARG A 22 3.27 10.47 -23.93
N LEU A 23 2.87 9.27 -23.54
CA LEU A 23 3.34 8.02 -24.16
C LEU A 23 2.33 7.51 -25.19
N ASP A 24 2.83 7.16 -26.39
CA ASP A 24 1.98 6.58 -27.45
C ASP A 24 1.50 5.16 -27.11
N LYS A 25 2.28 4.41 -26.31
CA LYS A 25 1.96 3.06 -25.87
C LYS A 25 2.59 2.77 -24.51
N ILE A 26 1.84 2.09 -23.65
CA ILE A 26 2.36 1.54 -22.41
C ILE A 26 2.51 0.03 -22.51
N ASP A 27 3.66 -0.45 -22.06
CA ASP A 27 3.86 -1.86 -21.76
C ASP A 27 3.21 -2.21 -20.42
N TYR A 28 2.17 -3.05 -20.49
CA TYR A 28 1.46 -3.54 -19.31
C TYR A 28 2.37 -4.31 -18.35
N GLN A 29 3.38 -5.03 -18.85
CA GLN A 29 4.32 -5.75 -18.00
C GLN A 29 5.18 -4.76 -17.19
N ALA A 30 5.65 -3.69 -17.82
CA ALA A 30 6.38 -2.62 -17.15
C ALA A 30 5.52 -1.91 -16.09
N TYR A 31 4.25 -1.65 -16.41
CA TYR A 31 3.29 -1.08 -15.45
C TYR A 31 3.08 -1.99 -14.23
N LEU A 32 2.81 -3.28 -14.44
CA LEU A 32 2.63 -4.23 -13.34
C LEU A 32 3.90 -4.36 -12.49
N LEU A 33 5.08 -4.36 -13.10
CA LEU A 33 6.34 -4.37 -12.35
C LEU A 33 6.53 -3.07 -11.54
N ALA A 34 6.13 -1.92 -12.09
CA ALA A 34 6.16 -0.65 -11.38
C ALA A 34 5.21 -0.65 -10.17
N LEU A 35 4.02 -1.24 -10.29
CA LEU A 35 3.11 -1.42 -9.15
C LEU A 35 3.71 -2.28 -8.04
N LEU A 36 4.42 -3.37 -8.37
CA LEU A 36 5.09 -4.19 -7.37
C LEU A 36 6.18 -3.40 -6.63
N ARG A 37 6.98 -2.60 -7.35
CA ARG A 37 7.97 -1.69 -6.75
C ARG A 37 7.34 -0.61 -5.89
N LEU A 38 6.16 -0.12 -6.28
CA LEU A 38 5.40 0.84 -5.48
C LEU A 38 4.98 0.21 -4.16
N VAL A 39 4.56 -1.06 -4.14
CA VAL A 39 4.24 -1.76 -2.89
C VAL A 39 5.45 -1.84 -1.96
N ASP A 40 6.62 -2.23 -2.48
CA ASP A 40 7.85 -2.27 -1.67
C ASP A 40 8.12 -0.91 -1.01
N THR A 41 7.96 0.17 -1.79
CA THR A 41 8.15 1.55 -1.32
C THR A 41 7.12 1.95 -0.26
N ILE A 42 5.85 1.58 -0.45
CA ILE A 42 4.76 1.86 0.51
C ILE A 42 5.02 1.19 1.85
N VAL A 43 5.46 -0.07 1.83
CA VAL A 43 5.74 -0.85 3.05
C VAL A 43 6.89 -0.23 3.83
N GLU A 44 7.96 0.16 3.12
CA GLU A 44 9.11 0.80 3.74
C GLU A 44 8.73 2.17 4.31
N TYR A 45 8.05 3.01 3.53
CA TYR A 45 7.54 4.31 3.98
C TYR A 45 6.66 4.18 5.22
N THR A 46 5.76 3.19 5.26
CA THR A 46 4.90 2.93 6.42
C THR A 46 5.74 2.57 7.64
N THR A 47 6.73 1.70 7.47
CA THR A 47 7.60 1.26 8.56
C THR A 47 8.40 2.44 9.13
N THR A 48 9.06 3.22 8.27
CA THR A 48 9.83 4.39 8.69
C THR A 48 8.95 5.41 9.39
N THR A 49 7.76 5.69 8.86
CA THR A 49 6.83 6.66 9.45
C THR A 49 6.37 6.21 10.83
N VAL A 50 5.95 4.94 10.97
CA VAL A 50 5.49 4.39 12.25
C VAL A 50 6.60 4.36 13.29
N ILE A 51 7.83 3.99 12.90
CA ILE A 51 8.99 3.99 13.79
C ILE A 51 9.30 5.41 14.27
N ASN A 52 9.46 6.36 13.35
CA ASN A 52 9.78 7.75 13.68
C ASN A 52 8.71 8.36 14.61
N GLU A 53 7.45 8.06 14.34
CA GLU A 53 6.34 8.51 15.18
C GLU A 53 6.39 7.88 16.57
N SER A 54 6.66 6.57 16.67
CA SER A 54 6.78 5.88 17.96
C SER A 54 7.94 6.37 18.83
N VAL A 55 9.01 6.89 18.22
CA VAL A 55 10.14 7.49 18.92
C VAL A 55 9.79 8.90 19.40
N ALA A 56 9.00 9.65 18.62
CA ALA A 56 8.65 11.04 18.92
C ALA A 56 7.47 11.18 19.89
N SER A 57 6.48 10.27 19.87
CA SER A 57 5.27 10.38 20.67
C SER A 57 5.23 9.34 21.79
N THR A 58 5.57 9.75 23.01
CA THR A 58 5.30 8.98 24.23
C THR A 58 3.84 9.17 24.65
N GLY A 59 2.92 8.52 23.94
CA GLY A 59 1.58 8.24 24.48
C GLY A 59 0.40 9.08 23.98
N SER A 60 0.50 9.76 22.84
CA SER A 60 -0.67 10.42 22.22
C SER A 60 -1.01 9.84 20.85
N LYS A 61 -2.31 9.67 20.56
CA LYS A 61 -2.82 9.19 19.26
C LYS A 61 -2.41 10.19 18.18
N SER A 62 -1.42 9.85 17.35
CA SER A 62 -1.03 10.70 16.24
C SER A 62 -1.83 10.36 14.98
N SER A 63 -2.16 11.40 14.20
CA SER A 63 -2.79 11.25 12.88
C SER A 63 -1.95 10.37 11.95
N ASN A 64 -0.64 10.30 12.18
CA ASN A 64 0.32 9.60 11.34
C ASN A 64 0.15 8.07 11.40
N TYR A 65 -0.36 7.50 12.50
CA TYR A 65 -0.62 6.06 12.55
C TYR A 65 -1.75 5.59 11.62
N SER A 66 -2.63 6.51 11.20
CA SER A 66 -3.70 6.25 10.23
C SER A 66 -3.15 5.83 8.85
N ILE A 67 -1.90 6.22 8.53
CA ILE A 67 -1.26 5.86 7.25
C ILE A 67 -1.11 4.35 7.10
N ALA A 68 -0.89 3.63 8.20
CA ALA A 68 -0.75 2.18 8.19
C ALA A 68 -2.04 1.48 7.72
N ILE A 69 -3.21 2.01 8.14
CA ILE A 69 -4.52 1.50 7.71
C ILE A 69 -4.72 1.77 6.22
N ILE A 70 -4.40 2.99 5.76
CA ILE A 70 -4.56 3.39 4.35
C ILE A 70 -3.68 2.50 3.47
N ASN A 71 -2.41 2.37 3.82
CA ASN A 71 -1.43 1.60 3.05
C ASN A 71 -1.73 0.10 3.06
N SER A 72 -2.19 -0.47 4.18
CA SER A 72 -2.66 -1.86 4.25
C SER A 72 -3.83 -2.12 3.29
N LYS A 73 -4.79 -1.19 3.19
CA LYS A 73 -5.91 -1.30 2.24
C LYS A 73 -5.45 -1.23 0.79
N ILE A 74 -4.52 -0.34 0.45
CA ILE A 74 -3.96 -0.21 -0.90
C ILE A 74 -3.25 -1.50 -1.31
N VAL A 75 -2.36 -2.02 -0.46
CA VAL A 75 -1.61 -3.25 -0.73
C VAL A 75 -2.53 -4.46 -0.83
N SER A 76 -3.58 -4.54 0.01
CA SER A 76 -4.58 -5.62 -0.07
C SER A 76 -5.37 -5.57 -1.39
N LYS A 77 -5.76 -4.37 -1.86
CA LYS A 77 -6.42 -4.21 -3.17
C LYS A 77 -5.50 -4.65 -4.32
N LEU A 78 -4.23 -4.28 -4.27
CA LEU A 78 -3.23 -4.70 -5.27
C LEU A 78 -3.05 -6.21 -5.27
N GLN A 79 -2.89 -6.83 -4.08
CA GLN A 79 -2.74 -8.28 -3.96
C GLN A 79 -3.91 -9.03 -4.58
N ASN A 80 -5.15 -8.61 -4.31
CA ASN A 80 -6.34 -9.20 -4.93
C ASN A 80 -6.34 -9.02 -6.44
N GLY A 81 -5.94 -7.84 -6.94
CA GLY A 81 -5.81 -7.58 -8.37
C GLY A 81 -4.79 -8.51 -9.05
N PHE A 82 -3.61 -8.68 -8.45
CA PHE A 82 -2.59 -9.60 -8.99
C PHE A 82 -3.01 -11.07 -8.92
N GLN A 83 -3.81 -11.47 -7.92
CA GLN A 83 -4.35 -12.82 -7.84
C GLN A 83 -5.31 -13.14 -8.99
N LEU A 84 -6.01 -12.14 -9.56
CA LEU A 84 -6.88 -12.30 -10.72
C LEU A 84 -6.11 -12.48 -12.04
N LEU A 85 -4.84 -12.07 -12.11
CA LEU A 85 -4.07 -12.06 -13.36
C LEU A 85 -3.49 -13.43 -13.76
N ASP A 86 -3.75 -14.50 -12.98
CA ASP A 86 -3.28 -15.88 -13.22
C ASP A 86 -1.86 -15.96 -13.85
N LEU A 87 -0.90 -15.26 -13.22
CA LEU A 87 0.45 -15.11 -13.75
C LEU A 87 1.17 -16.45 -13.84
N LYS A 88 1.48 -16.90 -15.06
CA LYS A 88 2.19 -18.16 -15.34
C LYS A 88 3.70 -17.93 -15.44
N ASN A 89 4.47 -18.46 -14.49
CA ASN A 89 5.93 -18.66 -14.52
C ASN A 89 6.77 -17.59 -15.27
N ASP A 90 6.52 -16.31 -15.00
CA ASP A 90 7.28 -15.18 -15.53
C ASP A 90 8.05 -14.43 -14.43
N VAL A 91 8.84 -13.42 -14.82
CA VAL A 91 9.57 -12.56 -13.86
C VAL A 91 8.61 -11.83 -12.91
N LEU A 92 7.40 -11.54 -13.36
CA LEU A 92 6.38 -10.86 -12.58
C LEU A 92 5.87 -11.76 -11.45
N ARG A 93 5.76 -13.08 -11.67
CA ARG A 93 5.38 -14.05 -10.66
C ARG A 93 6.38 -14.09 -9.49
N LYS A 94 7.68 -14.14 -9.79
CA LYS A 94 8.73 -14.12 -8.76
C LYS A 94 8.66 -12.85 -7.89
N ARG A 95 8.35 -11.71 -8.51
CA ARG A 95 8.17 -10.42 -7.82
C ARG A 95 6.84 -10.35 -7.07
N TYR A 96 5.79 -10.97 -7.60
CA TYR A 96 4.50 -11.07 -6.93
C TYR A 96 4.58 -11.95 -5.68
N ASP A 97 5.38 -13.02 -5.68
CA ASP A 97 5.53 -13.87 -4.50
C ASP A 97 6.07 -13.09 -3.27
N SER A 98 6.84 -12.00 -3.48
CA SER A 98 7.27 -11.12 -2.39
C SER A 98 6.14 -10.23 -1.84
N LEU A 99 5.09 -9.96 -2.62
CA LEU A 99 3.93 -9.15 -2.23
C LEU A 99 3.19 -9.75 -1.02
N LYS A 100 3.13 -11.09 -0.94
CA LYS A 100 2.53 -11.79 0.20
C LYS A 100 3.20 -11.40 1.52
N TYR A 101 4.53 -11.34 1.54
CA TYR A 101 5.29 -10.98 2.74
C TYR A 101 5.11 -9.50 3.10
N ASN A 102 5.06 -8.63 2.09
CA ASN A 102 4.77 -7.20 2.27
C ASN A 102 3.39 -6.95 2.90
N SER A 103 2.37 -7.66 2.42
CA SER A 103 1.01 -7.62 2.96
C SER A 103 0.97 -8.09 4.43
N GLN A 104 1.63 -9.22 4.73
CA GLN A 104 1.75 -9.72 6.11
C GLN A 104 2.47 -8.73 7.04
N ARG A 105 3.53 -8.07 6.57
CA ARG A 105 4.26 -7.05 7.35
C ARG A 105 3.36 -5.87 7.68
N LEU A 106 2.61 -5.34 6.71
CA LEU A 106 1.66 -4.25 6.96
C LEU A 106 0.55 -4.64 7.92
N ASN A 107 -0.02 -5.84 7.78
CA ASN A 107 -1.04 -6.33 8.70
C ASN A 107 -0.52 -6.47 10.13
N LYS A 108 0.74 -6.92 10.30
CA LYS A 108 1.39 -6.95 11.61
C LYS A 108 1.56 -5.55 12.21
N ILE A 109 1.98 -4.56 11.41
CA ILE A 109 2.10 -3.17 11.87
C ILE A 109 0.75 -2.62 12.32
N VAL A 110 -0.31 -2.81 11.51
CA VAL A 110 -1.67 -2.37 11.88
C VAL A 110 -2.14 -3.08 13.15
N TYR A 111 -1.89 -4.38 13.27
CA TYR A 111 -2.23 -5.14 14.48
C TYR A 111 -1.52 -4.58 15.72
N ASP A 112 -0.19 -4.39 15.65
CA ASP A 112 0.62 -3.87 16.77
C ASP A 112 0.17 -2.46 17.20
N LEU A 113 -0.21 -1.60 16.24
CA LEU A 113 -0.76 -0.28 16.52
C LEU A 113 -2.14 -0.34 17.16
N SER A 114 -3.00 -1.26 16.70
CA SER A 114 -4.34 -1.44 17.27
C SER A 114 -4.29 -1.96 18.71
N LEU A 115 -3.40 -2.92 19.00
CA LEU A 115 -3.20 -3.46 20.35
C LEU A 115 -2.74 -2.39 21.35
N ARG A 116 -2.05 -1.35 20.86
CA ARG A 116 -1.60 -0.20 21.67
C ARG A 116 -2.62 0.94 21.73
N ASN A 117 -3.82 0.76 21.20
CA ASN A 117 -4.86 1.78 21.07
C ASN A 117 -4.40 3.05 20.32
N LEU A 118 -3.41 2.92 19.42
CA LEU A 118 -2.87 4.04 18.63
C LEU A 118 -3.71 4.29 17.36
N ILE A 119 -4.48 3.30 16.93
CA ILE A 119 -5.43 3.38 15.83
C ILE A 119 -6.72 2.65 16.20
N THR A 120 -7.85 3.14 15.70
CA THR A 120 -9.14 2.44 15.81
C THR A 120 -9.42 1.72 14.50
N THR A 121 -9.37 0.39 14.51
CA THR A 121 -9.88 -0.43 13.41
C THR A 121 -11.38 -0.60 13.63
N LYS A 122 -12.21 -0.36 12.59
CA LYS A 122 -13.66 -0.57 12.68
C LYS A 122 -13.91 -2.05 13.04
N GLY A 123 -14.22 -2.31 14.30
CA GLY A 123 -14.23 -3.63 14.92
C GLY A 123 -14.41 -3.56 16.44
N GLU A 124 -14.13 -2.40 17.06
CA GLU A 124 -14.58 -2.10 18.42
C GLU A 124 -16.10 -1.88 18.43
N VAL A 125 -16.84 -2.91 18.84
CA VAL A 125 -18.18 -2.79 19.39
C VAL A 125 -18.04 -1.94 20.66
N ASN A 126 -18.63 -0.74 20.65
CA ASN A 126 -18.97 -0.06 21.90
C ASN A 126 -20.02 -0.89 22.65
#